data_AF-A0A5E6MEU1-F1
#
_entry.id   AF-A0A5E6MEU1-F1
#
_cell.length_a   1.000
_cell.length_b   1.000
_cell.length_c   1.000
_cell.angle_alpha   90.00
_cell.angle_beta   90.00
_cell.angle_gamma   90.00
#
_symmetry.space_group_name_H-M   'P 1'
#
loop_
_entity.id
_entity.type
_entity.pdbx_description
1 polymer ?
#
loop_
_entity_poly.entity_id
_entity_poly.type
_entity_poly.pdbx_seq_one_letter_code
_entity_poly.pdbx_strand_id
1 'polypeptide(L)'
;MDRGEAESDAEGANTEAPAGEEREIDRFLAFLREQKGYSPFTIRNYRQALREFAERRRGKDWWSTEPHELRDYLYELCLRPELGAVSIRVRFAALRAFFARAVKTKQMADNPARSVSLPRLARRLP
;
A
#
# COMPACT_ATOMS: atom_id res chain seq x y z
N MET A 1 -2.23 -33.47 -48.23
CA MET A 1 -3.31 -33.84 -47.29
C MET A 1 -2.69 -33.72 -45.91
N ASP A 2 -2.72 -32.52 -45.35
CA ASP A 2 -3.86 -31.91 -44.65
C ASP A 2 -3.94 -32.36 -43.19
N ARG A 3 -4.08 -31.35 -42.33
CA ARG A 3 -4.36 -31.36 -40.88
C ARG A 3 -3.24 -31.87 -39.96
N GLY A 4 -2.85 -31.15 -38.91
CA GLY A 4 -3.47 -29.98 -38.27
C GLY A 4 -3.03 -29.97 -36.82
N GLU A 5 -2.59 -28.79 -36.37
CA GLU A 5 -2.96 -28.14 -35.10
C GLU A 5 -2.95 -28.95 -33.80
N ALA A 6 -2.05 -28.55 -32.91
CA ALA A 6 -2.34 -28.08 -31.54
C ALA A 6 -0.96 -27.77 -30.91
N GLU A 7 -0.50 -26.52 -30.87
CA GLU A 7 -0.87 -25.50 -29.88
C GLU A 7 -0.77 -25.98 -28.44
N SER A 8 -0.05 -25.15 -27.66
CA SER A 8 -0.36 -24.83 -26.27
C SER A 8 -0.06 -25.91 -25.22
N ASP A 9 0.47 -25.61 -24.06
CA ASP A 9 0.84 -24.36 -23.40
C ASP A 9 1.64 -24.82 -22.19
N ALA A 10 2.78 -24.20 -21.91
CA ALA A 10 3.38 -24.22 -20.58
C ALA A 10 4.21 -22.95 -20.39
N GLU A 11 3.50 -21.84 -20.55
CA GLU A 11 3.40 -20.82 -19.51
C GLU A 11 4.73 -20.27 -19.01
N GLY A 12 5.25 -19.32 -19.79
CA GLY A 12 6.21 -18.35 -19.31
C GLY A 12 5.63 -17.64 -18.09
N ALA A 13 6.22 -17.89 -16.93
CA ALA A 13 6.06 -17.07 -15.74
C ALA A 13 6.72 -15.70 -15.99
N ASN A 14 6.11 -14.88 -16.85
CA ASN A 14 6.49 -13.48 -16.98
C ASN A 14 5.99 -12.75 -15.73
N THR A 15 6.89 -12.64 -14.75
CA THR A 15 6.73 -11.85 -13.53
C THR A 15 6.78 -10.36 -13.90
N GLU A 16 5.72 -9.85 -14.50
CA GLU A 16 5.63 -8.46 -14.97
C GLU A 16 4.77 -7.54 -14.07
N ALA A 17 4.63 -7.88 -12.79
CA ALA A 17 4.01 -7.00 -11.79
C ALA A 17 5.02 -6.58 -10.70
N PRO A 18 5.82 -5.52 -10.98
CA PRO A 18 6.10 -4.50 -9.95
C PRO A 18 6.04 -3.04 -10.47
N ALA A 19 5.87 -2.82 -11.78
CA ALA A 19 6.02 -1.47 -12.35
C ALA A 19 4.81 -0.56 -12.09
N GLY A 20 3.59 -1.12 -12.04
CA GLY A 20 2.36 -0.34 -11.83
C GLY A 20 2.25 0.24 -10.43
N GLU A 21 2.49 -0.60 -9.42
CA GLU A 21 2.37 -0.23 -8.01
C GLU A 21 3.42 0.79 -7.60
N GLU A 22 4.68 0.58 -7.98
CA GLU A 22 5.78 1.50 -7.67
C GLU A 22 5.54 2.88 -8.30
N ARG A 23 5.00 2.92 -9.53
CA ARG A 23 4.61 4.18 -10.18
C ARG A 23 3.57 4.96 -9.39
N GLU A 24 2.60 4.30 -8.77
CA GLU A 24 1.61 5.00 -7.93
C GLU A 24 2.21 5.53 -6.64
N ILE A 25 3.12 4.76 -6.02
CA ILE A 25 3.89 5.20 -4.86
C ILE A 25 4.70 6.45 -5.22
N ASP A 26 5.46 6.42 -6.31
CA ASP A 26 6.27 7.55 -6.75
C ASP A 26 5.44 8.79 -7.06
N ARG A 27 4.32 8.64 -7.78
CA ARG A 27 3.38 9.74 -8.05
C ARG A 27 2.87 10.38 -6.76
N PHE A 28 2.52 9.56 -5.77
CA PHE A 28 2.04 10.06 -4.49
C PHE A 28 3.13 10.78 -3.69
N LEU A 29 4.34 10.23 -3.65
CA LEU A 29 5.44 10.82 -2.89
C LEU A 29 5.96 12.11 -3.53
N ALA A 30 5.98 12.20 -4.87
CA ALA A 30 6.25 13.45 -5.58
C ALA A 30 5.22 14.52 -5.20
N PHE A 31 3.93 14.17 -5.21
CA PHE A 31 2.86 15.07 -4.77
C PHE A 31 3.05 15.55 -3.31
N LEU A 32 3.42 14.67 -2.38
CA LEU A 32 3.67 15.07 -0.98
C LEU A 32 4.87 16.00 -0.85
N ARG A 33 5.92 15.78 -1.64
CA ARG A 33 7.11 16.62 -1.64
C ARG A 33 6.80 18.01 -2.19
N GLU A 34 6.14 18.08 -3.34
CA GLU A 34 5.91 19.32 -4.08
C GLU A 34 4.78 20.17 -3.49
N GLN A 35 3.64 19.55 -3.17
CA GLN A 35 2.45 20.32 -2.77
C GLN A 35 2.31 20.50 -1.27
N LYS A 36 2.95 19.64 -0.47
CA LYS A 36 2.75 19.61 0.98
C LYS A 36 4.03 19.87 1.78
N GLY A 37 5.19 19.88 1.13
CA GLY A 37 6.47 20.20 1.78
C GLY A 37 6.87 19.23 2.90
N TYR A 38 6.46 17.96 2.81
CA TYR A 38 6.83 16.96 3.83
C TYR A 38 8.35 16.76 3.87
N SER A 39 8.88 16.54 5.08
CA SER A 39 10.32 16.29 5.26
C SER A 39 10.78 15.03 4.54
N PRO A 40 12.05 14.96 4.09
CA PRO A 40 12.61 13.76 3.44
C PRO A 40 12.46 12.49 4.28
N PHE A 41 12.57 12.62 5.61
CA PHE A 41 12.38 11.52 6.54
C PHE A 41 10.94 10.99 6.51
N THR A 42 9.94 11.86 6.45
CA THR A 42 8.53 11.44 6.37
C THR A 42 8.23 10.75 5.04
N ILE A 43 8.75 11.29 3.94
CA ILE A 43 8.64 10.67 2.61
C ILE A 43 9.25 9.27 2.60
N ARG A 44 10.42 9.09 3.21
CA ARG A 44 11.07 7.77 3.33
C ARG A 44 10.20 6.79 4.11
N ASN A 45 9.69 7.19 5.26
CA ASN A 45 8.83 6.33 6.08
C ASN A 45 7.53 5.96 5.35
N TYR A 46 6.96 6.90 4.59
CA TYR A 46 5.76 6.67 3.79
C TYR A 46 6.05 5.69 2.64
N ARG A 47 7.16 5.87 1.93
CA ARG A 47 7.61 4.92 0.89
C ARG A 47 7.73 3.51 1.44
N GLN A 48 8.42 3.35 2.57
CA GLN A 48 8.61 2.04 3.19
C GLN A 48 7.26 1.40 3.56
N ALA A 49 6.35 2.17 4.16
CA ALA A 49 5.03 1.68 4.53
C ALA A 49 4.20 1.23 3.32
N LEU A 50 4.22 2.00 2.23
CA LEU A 50 3.45 1.70 1.03
C LEU A 50 4.03 0.51 0.27
N ARG A 51 5.36 0.43 0.13
CA ARG A 51 6.02 -0.72 -0.52
C ARG A 51 5.76 -2.02 0.21
N GLU A 52 5.92 -2.04 1.53
CA GLU A 52 5.69 -3.24 2.33
C GLU A 52 4.25 -3.76 2.19
N PHE A 53 3.26 -2.84 2.14
CA PHE A 53 1.87 -3.23 1.92
C PHE A 53 1.61 -3.72 0.48
N ALA A 54 2.23 -3.10 -0.53
CA ALA A 54 2.13 -3.54 -1.93
C ALA A 54 2.73 -4.95 -2.12
N GLU A 55 3.93 -5.18 -1.58
CA GLU A 55 4.62 -6.47 -1.60
C GLU A 55 3.74 -7.56 -0.95
N ARG A 56 3.10 -7.27 0.19
CA ARG A 56 2.15 -8.18 0.84
C ARG A 56 0.99 -8.55 -0.08
N ARG A 57 0.51 -7.63 -0.91
CA ARG A 57 -0.60 -7.84 -1.84
C ARG A 57 -0.19 -8.56 -3.13
N ARG A 58 1.09 -8.84 -3.34
CA ARG A 58 1.64 -9.64 -4.45
C ARG A 58 1.22 -9.13 -5.83
N GLY A 59 1.34 -7.82 -6.07
CA GLY A 59 1.08 -7.24 -7.40
C GLY A 59 -0.39 -6.95 -7.71
N LYS A 60 -1.30 -7.09 -6.73
CA LYS A 60 -2.72 -6.73 -6.90
C LYS A 60 -2.87 -5.22 -7.04
N ASP A 61 -3.74 -4.81 -7.96
CA ASP A 61 -4.04 -3.39 -8.18
C ASP A 61 -4.42 -2.64 -6.89
N TRP A 62 -3.87 -1.44 -6.70
CA TRP A 62 -4.13 -0.61 -5.52
C TRP A 62 -5.60 -0.29 -5.34
N TRP A 63 -6.35 -0.12 -6.43
CA TRP A 63 -7.73 0.36 -6.38
C TRP A 63 -8.73 -0.75 -6.09
N SER A 64 -8.27 -2.01 -6.11
CA SER A 64 -9.01 -3.18 -5.61
C SER A 64 -8.83 -3.41 -4.10
N THR A 65 -8.13 -2.52 -3.38
CA THR A 65 -7.86 -2.72 -1.94
C THR A 65 -9.13 -2.66 -1.11
N GLU A 66 -9.37 -3.69 -0.31
CA GLU A 66 -10.51 -3.75 0.61
C GLU A 66 -10.15 -3.40 2.05
N PRO A 67 -11.12 -2.91 2.87
CA PRO A 67 -10.87 -2.60 4.28
C PRO A 67 -10.39 -3.79 5.12
N HIS A 68 -10.75 -5.03 4.76
CA HIS A 68 -10.32 -6.22 5.49
C HIS A 68 -8.82 -6.48 5.30
N GLU A 69 -8.29 -6.30 4.09
CA GLU A 69 -6.85 -6.47 3.80
C GLU A 69 -5.99 -5.53 4.67
N LEU A 70 -6.48 -4.31 4.93
CA LEU A 70 -5.81 -3.35 5.81
C LEU A 70 -5.92 -3.73 7.29
N ARG A 71 -7.04 -4.32 7.72
CA ARG A 71 -7.19 -4.83 9.09
C ARG A 71 -6.26 -6.01 9.34
N ASP A 72 -6.12 -6.91 8.38
CA ASP A 72 -5.20 -8.04 8.46
C ASP A 72 -3.75 -7.56 8.49
N TYR A 73 -3.40 -6.57 7.65
CA TYR A 73 -2.08 -5.94 7.70
C TYR A 73 -1.82 -5.27 9.06
N LEU A 74 -2.81 -4.60 9.64
CA LEU A 74 -2.67 -4.02 10.98
C LEU A 74 -2.38 -5.09 12.03
N TYR A 75 -3.11 -6.22 11.98
CA TYR A 75 -2.93 -7.33 12.89
C TYR A 75 -1.51 -7.90 12.79
N GLU A 76 -1.04 -8.17 11.57
CA GLU A 76 0.34 -8.62 11.31
C GLU A 76 1.38 -7.66 11.88
N LEU A 77 1.20 -6.34 11.70
CA LEU A 77 2.12 -5.35 12.28
C LEU A 77 2.11 -5.36 13.81
N CYS A 78 0.95 -5.60 14.44
CA CYS A 78 0.85 -5.68 15.90
C CYS A 78 1.52 -6.94 16.47
N LEU A 79 1.69 -7.99 15.67
CA LEU A 79 2.41 -9.20 16.07
C LEU A 79 3.94 -9.06 15.98
N ARG A 80 4.45 -7.99 15.36
CA ARG A 80 5.89 -7.74 15.23
C ARG A 80 6.43 -7.05 16.50
N PRO A 81 7.23 -7.72 17.35
CA PRO A 81 7.68 -7.17 18.63
C PRO A 81 8.57 -5.93 18.48
N GLU A 82 9.23 -5.76 17.34
CA GLU A 82 10.09 -4.61 17.03
C GLU A 82 9.30 -3.35 16.63
N LEU A 83 7.99 -3.45 16.36
CA LEU A 83 7.16 -2.33 15.95
C LEU A 83 6.31 -1.78 17.10
N GLY A 84 6.68 -0.60 17.57
CA GLY A 84 5.86 0.17 18.50
C GLY A 84 4.62 0.79 17.86
N ALA A 85 3.64 1.17 18.69
CA ALA A 85 2.39 1.81 18.24
C ALA A 85 2.61 3.09 17.41
N VAL A 86 3.68 3.86 17.69
CA VAL A 86 4.05 5.04 16.89
C VAL A 86 4.36 4.63 15.44
N SER A 87 5.20 3.61 15.24
CA SER A 87 5.61 3.11 13.91
C SER A 87 4.40 2.60 13.12
N ILE A 88 3.52 1.84 13.76
CA ILE A 88 2.27 1.36 13.16
C ILE A 88 1.39 2.54 12.71
N ARG A 89 1.26 3.57 13.55
CA ARG A 89 0.47 4.76 13.21
C ARG A 89 1.05 5.56 12.06
N VAL A 90 2.38 5.68 11.96
CA VAL A 90 3.03 6.34 10.81
C VAL A 90 2.75 5.57 9.51
N ARG A 91 2.85 4.24 9.55
CA ARG A 91 2.54 3.39 8.39
C ARG A 91 1.09 3.57 7.92
N PHE A 92 0.14 3.55 8.86
CA PHE A 92 -1.27 3.77 8.53
C PHE A 92 -1.60 5.22 8.16
N ALA A 93 -0.83 6.21 8.63
CA ALA A 93 -0.95 7.58 8.14
C ALA A 93 -0.59 7.67 6.64
N ALA A 94 0.47 6.96 6.22
CA ALA A 94 0.85 6.87 4.81
C ALA A 94 -0.27 6.24 3.96
N LEU A 95 -0.79 5.08 4.38
CA LEU A 95 -1.89 4.38 3.68
C LEU A 95 -3.14 5.26 3.57
N ARG A 96 -3.55 5.90 4.67
CA ARG A 96 -4.72 6.80 4.67
C ARG A 96 -4.54 7.97 3.71
N ALA A 97 -3.38 8.61 3.72
CA ALA A 97 -3.10 9.75 2.84
C ALA A 97 -3.05 9.32 1.37
N PHE A 98 -2.45 8.16 1.09
CA PHE A 98 -2.38 7.57 -0.25
C PHE A 98 -3.79 7.32 -0.82
N PHE A 99 -4.63 6.56 -0.11
CA PHE A 99 -6.00 6.28 -0.56
C PHE A 99 -6.89 7.54 -0.56
N ALA A 100 -6.68 8.48 0.36
CA ALA A 100 -7.42 9.75 0.34
C ALA A 100 -7.13 10.56 -0.93
N ARG A 101 -5.88 10.55 -1.40
CA ARG A 101 -5.53 11.16 -2.69
C ARG A 101 -6.22 10.41 -3.84
N ALA A 102 -6.19 9.08 -3.84
CA ALA A 102 -6.83 8.26 -4.87
C ALA A 102 -8.33 8.53 -5.01
N VAL A 103 -9.03 8.72 -3.89
CA VAL A 103 -10.44 9.15 -3.90
C VAL A 103 -10.58 10.57 -4.47
N LYS A 104 -9.71 11.49 -4.06
CA LYS A 104 -9.72 12.87 -4.58
C LYS A 104 -9.45 12.93 -6.10
N THR A 105 -8.62 12.03 -6.63
CA THR A 105 -8.31 11.90 -8.06
C THR A 105 -9.27 10.98 -8.80
N LYS A 106 -10.35 10.51 -8.17
CA LYS A 106 -11.37 9.62 -8.73
C LYS A 106 -10.84 8.25 -9.21
N GLN A 107 -9.70 7.81 -8.69
CA GLN A 107 -9.17 6.46 -8.93
C GLN A 107 -9.87 5.41 -8.07
N MET A 108 -10.48 5.82 -6.96
CA MET A 108 -11.19 4.94 -6.03
C MET A 108 -12.46 5.62 -5.51
N ALA A 109 -13.52 4.85 -5.26
CA ALA A 109 -14.80 5.40 -4.81
C ALA A 109 -14.77 5.84 -3.33
N ASP A 110 -14.13 5.05 -2.46
CA ASP A 110 -13.98 5.34 -1.04
C ASP A 110 -12.59 4.92 -0.54
N ASN A 111 -12.17 5.49 0.60
CA ASN A 111 -10.89 5.21 1.21
C ASN A 111 -10.99 4.03 2.19
N PRO A 112 -10.43 2.84 1.85
CA PRO A 112 -10.56 1.65 2.67
C PRO A 112 -9.85 1.79 4.04
N ALA A 113 -8.90 2.72 4.18
CA ALA A 113 -8.16 2.96 5.41
C ALA A 113 -8.89 3.87 6.41
N ARG A 114 -10.06 4.43 6.06
CA ARG A 114 -10.86 5.26 6.96
C ARG A 114 -11.47 4.47 8.12
N SER A 115 -11.94 3.25 7.87
CA SER A 115 -12.63 2.41 8.86
C SER A 115 -11.68 1.64 9.79
N VAL A 116 -10.38 1.64 9.50
CA VAL A 116 -9.39 0.91 10.29
C VAL A 116 -9.07 1.64 11.60
N SER A 117 -9.38 1.00 12.74
CA SER A 117 -9.06 1.53 14.07
C SER A 117 -7.64 1.14 14.49
N LEU A 118 -6.81 2.12 14.85
CA LEU A 118 -5.40 1.87 15.22
C LEU A 118 -5.23 1.67 16.73
N PRO A 119 -4.18 0.95 17.16
CA PRO A 119 -3.82 0.82 18.56
C PRO A 119 -3.71 2.19 19.26
N ARG A 120 -4.21 2.24 20.50
CA ARG A 120 -4.13 3.44 21.33
C ARG A 120 -2.67 3.69 21.68
N LEU A 121 -2.26 4.95 21.60
CA LEU A 121 -0.95 5.35 22.13
C LEU A 121 -1.08 5.38 23.65
N ALA A 122 -0.31 4.54 24.35
CA ALA A 122 -0.17 4.70 25.79
C ALA A 122 0.45 6.09 26.04
N ARG A 123 -0.34 7.03 26.56
CA ARG A 123 0.19 8.30 27.04
C ARG A 123 1.04 7.96 28.26
N ARG A 124 2.34 8.25 28.21
CA ARG A 124 3.13 8.42 29.43
C ARG A 124 2.47 9.56 30.18
N LEU A 125 1.85 9.26 31.32
CA LEU A 125 1.44 10.27 32.28
C LEU A 125 2.73 10.96 32.80
N PRO A 126 2.74 12.29 32.94
CA PRO A 126 3.82 13.02 33.58
C PRO A 126 4.06 12.54 35.02
#